data_AF-A0A9D4NHS4-F1
#
_entry.id   AF-A0A9D4NHS4-F1
#
_cell.length_a   1.000
_cell.length_b   1.000
_cell.length_c   1.000
_cell.angle_alpha   90.00
_cell.angle_beta   90.00
_cell.angle_gamma   90.00
#
_symmetry.space_group_name_H-M   'P 1'
#
loop_
_entity.id
_entity.type
_entity.pdbx_description
1 polymer ?
#
loop_
_entity_poly.entity_id
_entity_poly.type
_entity_poly.pdbx_seq_one_letter_code
_entity_poly.pdbx_strand_id
1 'polypeptide(L)'
;MRDKFPEEFLTLPAGDVENFSEIYPFRLKRRRTCPNNGTRPEACTECRDRPYQNAGKTSYSKVKIDLLTLQLQVTDQSFSTSINGKHIPLGTAGDCYSSGDCPQGRFLINLSGTGLAVTHNTTWVTQGKNSSQRIERIQDGEIVQGWCGGLCGWCSPQTGIQLTVLS
;
A
#
# COMPACT_ATOMS: atom_id res chain seq x y z
N MET A 1 -31.43 -15.72 11.02
CA MET A 1 -31.54 -14.60 10.07
C MET A 1 -30.42 -14.77 9.04
N ARG A 2 -30.74 -14.85 7.75
CA ARG A 2 -29.73 -14.59 6.70
C ARG A 2 -29.66 -13.09 6.54
N ASP A 3 -28.46 -12.54 6.64
CA ASP A 3 -28.24 -11.14 6.31
C ASP A 3 -28.65 -10.90 4.85
N LYS A 4 -29.30 -9.77 4.56
CA LYS A 4 -29.79 -9.48 3.20
C LYS A 4 -28.64 -9.19 2.22
N PHE A 5 -27.44 -8.99 2.75
CA PHE A 5 -26.19 -8.81 2.00
C PHE A 5 -25.05 -9.51 2.76
N PRO A 6 -24.75 -10.79 2.47
CA PRO A 6 -23.62 -11.46 3.12
C PRO A 6 -22.32 -10.70 2.82
N GLU A 7 -21.51 -10.46 3.85
CA GLU A 7 -20.19 -9.88 3.69
C GLU A 7 -19.20 -10.97 3.30
N GLU A 8 -18.52 -10.77 2.17
CA GLU A 8 -17.59 -11.75 1.61
C GLU A 8 -16.15 -11.25 1.77
N PHE A 9 -15.28 -12.16 2.19
CA PHE A 9 -13.88 -11.88 2.46
C PHE A 9 -12.98 -12.83 1.68
N LEU A 10 -12.08 -12.26 0.89
CA LEU A 10 -11.01 -12.99 0.23
C LEU A 10 -9.88 -13.24 1.22
N THR A 11 -9.54 -14.50 1.44
CA THR A 11 -8.35 -14.86 2.23
C THR A 11 -7.10 -14.68 1.41
N LEU A 12 -6.05 -14.09 1.99
CA LEU A 12 -4.77 -13.84 1.33
C LEU A 12 -3.76 -14.92 1.77
N PRO A 13 -3.47 -15.94 0.94
CA PRO A 13 -2.70 -17.12 1.37
C PRO A 13 -1.26 -16.79 1.76
N ALA A 14 -0.66 -15.79 1.11
CA ALA A 14 0.69 -15.33 1.38
C ALA A 14 0.84 -14.62 2.74
N GLY A 15 -0.27 -14.32 3.42
CA GLY A 15 -0.27 -13.77 4.77
C GLY A 15 0.11 -12.29 4.83
N ASP A 16 0.31 -11.83 6.07
CA ASP A 16 0.42 -10.43 6.48
C ASP A 16 1.78 -9.79 6.14
N VAL A 17 2.82 -10.61 5.92
CA VAL A 17 4.15 -10.18 5.47
C VAL A 17 4.13 -9.73 4.01
N GLU A 18 3.32 -10.39 3.17
CA GLU A 18 3.22 -10.10 1.75
C GLU A 18 1.96 -9.31 1.37
N ASN A 19 1.15 -8.95 2.35
CA ASN A 19 -0.05 -8.14 2.15
C ASN A 19 -0.06 -7.00 3.14
N PHE A 20 0.50 -5.85 2.74
CA PHE A 20 0.63 -4.70 3.61
C PHE A 20 0.60 -3.37 2.87
N SER A 21 0.40 -2.30 3.62
CA SER A 21 0.43 -0.92 3.16
C SER A 21 1.10 -0.05 4.22
N GLU A 22 2.02 0.82 3.80
CA GLU A 22 2.90 1.57 4.68
C GLU A 22 3.04 3.02 4.23
N ILE A 23 2.77 3.92 5.18
CA ILE A 23 3.30 5.28 5.14
C ILE A 23 4.56 5.32 6.00
N TYR A 24 5.72 5.55 5.37
CA TYR A 24 7.02 5.50 6.03
C TYR A 24 7.17 6.60 7.09
N PRO A 25 7.59 6.28 8.34
CA PRO A 25 7.58 7.24 9.45
C PRO A 25 8.73 8.23 9.43
N PHE A 26 9.87 7.89 8.85
CA PHE A 26 11.06 8.71 8.97
C PHE A 26 11.09 9.86 7.96
N ARG A 27 11.72 10.96 8.36
CA ARG A 27 11.75 12.21 7.59
C ARG A 27 13.16 12.77 7.57
N LEU A 28 13.72 13.11 6.41
CA LEU A 28 15.07 13.67 6.36
C LEU A 28 15.15 15.04 7.06
N LYS A 29 16.29 15.30 7.70
CA LYS A 29 16.68 16.65 8.13
C LYS A 29 16.78 17.56 6.89
N ARG A 30 17.45 17.09 5.84
CA ARG A 30 17.61 17.76 4.54
C ARG A 30 16.61 17.23 3.51
N ARG A 31 15.46 17.92 3.38
CA ARG A 31 14.33 17.45 2.57
C ARG A 31 14.59 17.31 1.07
N ARG A 32 15.65 17.92 0.50
CA ARG A 32 15.96 17.84 -0.94
C ARG A 32 16.95 16.72 -1.30
N THR A 33 17.39 15.94 -0.32
CA THR A 33 18.39 14.88 -0.52
C THR A 33 17.72 13.51 -0.66
N CYS A 34 18.38 12.59 -1.35
CA CYS A 34 17.99 11.17 -1.41
C CYS A 34 19.24 10.34 -1.07
N PRO A 35 19.52 10.13 0.22
CA PRO A 35 20.72 9.40 0.64
C PRO A 35 20.66 7.93 0.20
N ASN A 36 21.80 7.25 0.24
CA ASN A 36 21.94 5.83 -0.09
C ASN A 36 21.37 5.43 -1.47
N ASN A 37 21.43 6.34 -2.45
CA ASN A 37 20.85 6.14 -3.79
C ASN A 37 19.37 5.70 -3.75
N GLY A 38 18.61 6.22 -2.78
CA GLY A 38 17.18 5.92 -2.62
C GLY A 38 16.87 4.64 -1.88
N THR A 39 17.88 3.87 -1.47
CA THR A 39 17.67 2.69 -0.65
C THR A 39 17.29 3.07 0.78
N ARG A 40 16.38 2.29 1.38
CA ARG A 40 15.93 2.47 2.75
C ARG A 40 17.02 1.97 3.70
N PRO A 41 17.65 2.83 4.53
CA PRO A 41 18.63 2.36 5.50
C PRO A 41 17.95 1.65 6.67
N GLU A 42 18.66 0.72 7.31
CA GLU A 42 18.19 0.07 8.55
C GLU A 42 18.00 1.08 9.69
N ALA A 43 18.93 2.03 9.82
CA ALA A 43 18.85 3.14 10.75
C ALA A 43 18.97 4.48 10.00
N CYS A 44 17.98 5.36 10.14
CA CYS A 44 18.03 6.69 9.51
C CYS A 44 18.67 7.75 10.42
N THR A 45 20.00 7.86 10.38
CA THR A 45 20.78 8.85 11.17
C THR A 45 20.59 10.30 10.67
N GLU A 46 20.27 10.46 9.39
CA GLU A 46 19.99 11.76 8.75
C GLU A 46 18.51 12.18 8.89
N CYS A 47 17.70 11.38 9.57
CA CYS A 47 16.30 11.69 9.81
C CYS A 47 16.07 12.52 11.07
N ARG A 48 14.95 13.24 11.09
CA ARG A 48 14.45 13.96 12.26
C ARG A 48 14.01 12.97 13.33
N ASP A 49 14.17 13.37 14.59
CA ASP A 49 13.83 12.52 15.73
C ASP A 49 12.31 12.27 15.83
N ARG A 50 11.50 13.26 15.44
CA ARG A 50 10.04 13.13 15.45
C ARG A 50 9.54 12.43 14.19
N PRO A 51 8.86 11.26 14.31
CA PRO A 51 8.29 10.57 13.16
C PRO A 51 7.13 11.36 12.54
N TYR A 52 6.79 11.01 11.31
CA TYR A 52 5.61 11.54 10.63
C TYR A 52 4.33 11.04 11.31
N GLN A 53 3.47 11.97 11.73
CA GLN A 53 2.30 11.66 12.56
C GLN A 53 1.19 10.85 11.86
N ASN A 54 1.17 10.86 10.52
CA ASN A 54 0.23 10.07 9.72
C ASN A 54 0.86 8.77 9.20
N ALA A 55 2.07 8.45 9.65
CA ALA A 55 2.72 7.19 9.31
C ALA A 55 2.02 6.01 9.99
N GLY A 56 2.25 4.84 9.43
CA GLY A 56 1.74 3.58 9.94
C GLY A 56 2.05 2.46 8.96
N LYS A 57 1.99 1.23 9.45
CA LYS A 57 2.04 0.03 8.62
C LYS A 57 0.85 -0.85 8.97
N THR A 58 0.07 -1.22 7.97
CA THR A 58 -1.07 -2.11 8.13
C THR A 58 -0.87 -3.34 7.28
N SER A 59 -1.02 -4.51 7.89
CA SER A 59 -0.99 -5.79 7.21
C SER A 59 -2.38 -6.42 7.16
N TYR A 60 -2.63 -7.26 6.17
CA TYR A 60 -3.94 -7.83 5.86
C TYR A 60 -3.85 -9.35 5.74
N SER A 61 -4.73 -10.06 6.45
CA SER A 61 -4.88 -11.52 6.31
C SER A 61 -6.07 -11.90 5.43
N LYS A 62 -7.10 -11.05 5.41
CA LYS A 62 -8.23 -11.11 4.50
C LYS A 62 -8.63 -9.70 4.09
N VAL A 63 -9.31 -9.60 2.96
CA VAL A 63 -9.82 -8.32 2.41
C VAL A 63 -11.26 -8.50 1.99
N LYS A 64 -12.10 -7.51 2.32
CA LYS A 64 -13.50 -7.52 1.92
C LYS A 64 -13.61 -7.33 0.41
N ILE A 65 -14.42 -8.16 -0.23
CA ILE A 65 -14.62 -8.18 -1.68
C ILE A 65 -16.10 -8.03 -2.01
N ASP A 66 -16.41 -7.20 -3.00
CA ASP A 66 -17.70 -7.20 -3.65
C ASP A 66 -17.69 -8.23 -4.79
N LEU A 67 -18.48 -9.29 -4.67
CA LEU A 67 -18.53 -10.37 -5.65
C LEU A 67 -19.25 -9.99 -6.95
N LEU A 68 -20.10 -8.96 -6.94
CA LEU A 68 -20.80 -8.50 -8.15
C LEU A 68 -19.87 -7.71 -9.05
N THR A 69 -19.03 -6.88 -8.43
CA THR A 69 -18.08 -6.03 -9.13
C THR A 69 -16.68 -6.63 -9.21
N LEU A 70 -16.35 -7.65 -8.42
CA LEU A 70 -14.98 -8.16 -8.19
C LEU A 70 -14.01 -7.07 -7.76
N GLN A 71 -14.45 -6.21 -6.85
CA GLN A 71 -13.66 -5.09 -6.35
C GLN A 71 -13.33 -5.26 -4.86
N LEU A 72 -12.10 -4.97 -4.47
CA LEU A 72 -11.69 -4.97 -3.06
C LEU A 72 -12.09 -3.67 -2.35
N GLN A 73 -12.63 -3.80 -1.14
CA GLN A 73 -12.89 -2.67 -0.24
C GLN A 73 -11.62 -2.33 0.56
N VAL A 74 -10.77 -1.47 0.00
CA VAL A 74 -9.42 -1.19 0.52
C VAL A 74 -9.37 -0.54 1.90
N THR A 75 -10.47 0.05 2.37
CA THR A 75 -10.57 0.72 3.68
C THR A 75 -11.15 -0.17 4.78
N ASP A 76 -11.63 -1.37 4.45
CA ASP A 76 -12.12 -2.32 5.45
C ASP A 76 -10.98 -2.75 6.37
N GLN A 77 -11.27 -2.85 7.67
CA GLN A 77 -10.27 -3.10 8.71
C GLN A 77 -10.46 -4.46 9.39
N SER A 78 -11.49 -5.22 9.02
CA SER A 78 -12.01 -6.38 9.76
C SER A 78 -10.95 -7.47 9.98
N PHE A 79 -10.02 -7.62 9.02
CA PHE A 79 -8.93 -8.60 9.06
C PHE A 79 -7.54 -7.96 8.85
N SER A 80 -7.43 -6.69 9.27
CA SER A 80 -6.21 -5.90 9.21
C SER A 80 -5.56 -5.77 10.59
N THR A 81 -4.23 -5.72 10.63
CA THR A 81 -3.45 -5.43 11.84
C THR A 81 -2.56 -4.23 11.56
N SER A 82 -2.72 -3.16 12.34
CA SER A 82 -1.89 -1.96 12.22
C SER A 82 -0.81 -1.95 13.30
N ILE A 83 0.44 -1.81 12.89
CA ILE A 83 1.62 -1.76 13.75
C ILE A 83 2.20 -0.34 13.68
N ASN A 84 2.48 0.24 14.85
CA ASN A 84 3.23 1.50 14.99
C ASN A 84 2.68 2.66 14.14
N GLY A 85 1.41 3.03 14.31
CA GLY A 85 0.87 4.25 13.72
C GLY A 85 -0.60 4.18 13.31
N LYS A 86 -0.95 4.89 12.25
CA LYS A 86 -2.30 4.93 11.67
C LYS A 86 -2.58 3.67 10.84
N HIS A 87 -3.86 3.33 10.72
CA HIS A 87 -4.32 2.36 9.73
C HIS A 87 -4.10 2.94 8.32
N ILE A 88 -3.44 2.17 7.45
CA ILE A 88 -3.13 2.54 6.06
C ILE A 88 -3.93 1.62 5.14
N PRO A 89 -4.88 2.14 4.32
CA PRO A 89 -5.69 1.33 3.42
C PRO A 89 -4.88 0.46 2.45
N LEU A 90 -5.42 -0.69 2.05
CA LEU A 90 -4.75 -1.63 1.14
C LEU A 90 -4.35 -0.95 -0.17
N GLY A 91 -3.13 -1.22 -0.63
CA GLY A 91 -2.57 -0.64 -1.84
C GLY A 91 -2.18 0.84 -1.69
N THR A 92 -2.14 1.37 -0.47
CA THR A 92 -1.71 2.76 -0.20
C THR A 92 -0.27 2.77 0.29
N ALA A 93 0.53 3.67 -0.25
CA ALA A 93 1.90 3.88 0.20
C ALA A 93 2.24 5.37 0.21
N GLY A 94 3.11 5.80 1.11
CA GLY A 94 3.56 7.19 1.11
C GLY A 94 4.68 7.49 2.08
N ASP A 95 5.17 8.72 2.06
CA ASP A 95 6.14 9.19 3.04
C ASP A 95 6.14 10.72 3.15
N CYS A 96 6.88 11.22 4.13
CA CYS A 96 7.31 12.61 4.16
C CYS A 96 8.83 12.72 4.23
N TYR A 97 9.50 11.86 3.46
CA TYR A 97 10.93 11.57 3.55
C TYR A 97 11.77 12.63 2.82
N SER A 98 11.49 12.83 1.54
CA SER A 98 12.25 13.69 0.62
C SER A 98 11.35 14.36 -0.42
N SER A 99 11.81 15.47 -0.99
CA SER A 99 11.19 16.15 -2.12
C SER A 99 11.77 15.74 -3.48
N GLY A 100 12.75 14.84 -3.48
CA GLY A 100 13.28 14.21 -4.70
C GLY A 100 12.52 12.93 -5.04
N ASP A 101 12.84 12.33 -6.18
CA ASP A 101 12.31 11.02 -6.60
C ASP A 101 12.96 9.90 -5.75
N CYS A 102 12.44 9.73 -4.54
CA CYS A 102 13.03 8.92 -3.48
C CYS A 102 11.99 8.25 -2.57
N PRO A 103 10.97 7.58 -3.14
CA PRO A 103 9.86 7.06 -2.36
C PRO A 103 10.30 5.96 -1.39
N GLN A 104 9.88 6.07 -0.13
CA GLN A 104 10.19 5.12 0.96
C GLN A 104 8.95 4.38 1.45
N GLY A 105 7.76 4.94 1.25
CA GLY A 105 6.49 4.25 1.51
C GLY A 105 6.32 3.05 0.59
N ARG A 106 5.70 1.98 1.08
CA ARG A 106 5.59 0.72 0.35
C ARG A 106 4.23 0.07 0.55
N PHE A 107 3.77 -0.64 -0.47
CA PHE A 107 2.70 -1.62 -0.32
C PHE A 107 3.04 -2.88 -1.11
N LEU A 108 2.45 -4.00 -0.70
CA LEU A 108 2.48 -5.26 -1.42
C LEU A 108 1.10 -5.90 -1.31
N ILE A 109 0.57 -6.36 -2.44
CA ILE A 109 -0.67 -7.12 -2.56
C ILE A 109 -0.29 -8.41 -3.25
N ASN A 110 -0.43 -9.53 -2.55
CA ASN A 110 -0.16 -10.86 -3.09
C ASN A 110 -1.46 -11.69 -3.06
N LEU A 111 -2.01 -11.91 -4.26
CA LEU A 111 -3.19 -12.72 -4.53
C LEU A 111 -2.86 -14.15 -5.01
N SER A 112 -1.58 -14.54 -5.02
CA SER A 112 -1.18 -15.88 -5.46
C SER A 112 -1.91 -16.96 -4.65
N GLY A 113 -2.38 -17.98 -5.37
CA GLY A 113 -3.19 -19.06 -4.79
C GLY A 113 -4.66 -18.72 -4.57
N THR A 114 -5.11 -17.51 -4.91
CA THR A 114 -6.56 -17.15 -4.87
C THR A 114 -7.30 -17.39 -6.18
N GLY A 115 -6.57 -17.60 -7.29
CA GLY A 115 -7.16 -17.64 -8.64
C GLY A 115 -7.59 -16.27 -9.17
N LEU A 116 -7.18 -15.18 -8.50
CA LEU A 116 -7.51 -13.81 -8.87
C LEU A 116 -6.23 -12.99 -9.12
N ALA A 117 -6.34 -12.00 -9.99
CA ALA A 117 -5.30 -11.01 -10.24
C ALA A 117 -5.88 -9.60 -10.29
N VAL A 118 -5.06 -8.60 -9.96
CA VAL A 118 -5.43 -7.19 -10.13
C VAL A 118 -5.41 -6.83 -11.61
N THR A 119 -6.53 -6.37 -12.13
CA THR A 119 -6.66 -5.94 -13.53
C THR A 119 -5.70 -4.79 -13.89
N HIS A 120 -5.27 -4.72 -15.15
CA HIS A 120 -4.52 -3.58 -15.68
C HIS A 120 -5.29 -2.25 -15.65
N ASN A 121 -6.62 -2.30 -15.60
CA ASN A 121 -7.47 -1.12 -15.45
C ASN A 121 -7.36 -0.47 -14.06
N THR A 122 -6.87 -1.20 -13.06
CA THR A 122 -6.59 -0.61 -11.74
C THR A 122 -5.38 0.31 -11.82
N THR A 123 -5.57 1.59 -11.54
CA THR A 123 -4.51 2.60 -11.56
C THR A 123 -4.27 3.19 -10.18
N TRP A 124 -3.05 3.66 -9.94
CA TRP A 124 -2.68 4.40 -8.74
C TRP A 124 -2.47 5.87 -9.08
N VAL A 125 -2.97 6.73 -8.20
CA VAL A 125 -2.81 8.18 -8.33
C VAL A 125 -2.04 8.73 -7.14
N THR A 126 -1.11 9.64 -7.42
CA THR A 126 -0.32 10.32 -6.41
C THR A 126 -1.03 11.56 -5.87
N GLN A 127 -0.83 11.81 -4.59
CA GLN A 127 -1.30 12.98 -3.85
C GLN A 127 -0.13 13.61 -3.09
N GLY A 128 -0.22 14.92 -2.85
CA GLY A 128 0.84 15.69 -2.20
C GLY A 128 1.88 16.24 -3.18
N LYS A 129 2.82 17.04 -2.66
CA LYS A 129 3.78 17.80 -3.46
C LYS A 129 5.04 16.99 -3.76
N ASN A 130 5.57 17.15 -4.98
CA ASN A 130 6.71 16.40 -5.49
C ASN A 130 6.55 14.90 -5.21
N SER A 131 5.33 14.40 -5.43
CA SER A 131 5.01 13.01 -5.20
C SER A 131 5.53 12.18 -6.37
N SER A 132 6.08 11.03 -6.03
CA SER A 132 6.57 10.02 -6.97
C SER A 132 5.89 8.70 -6.65
N GLN A 133 5.67 7.90 -7.70
CA GLN A 133 5.22 6.53 -7.55
C GLN A 133 5.93 5.61 -8.53
N ARG A 134 6.16 4.38 -8.11
CA ARG A 134 6.52 3.24 -8.95
C ARG A 134 5.61 2.09 -8.58
N ILE A 135 4.89 1.55 -9.55
CA ILE A 135 3.98 0.42 -9.36
C ILE A 135 4.44 -0.69 -10.30
N GLU A 136 4.67 -1.87 -9.74
CA GLU A 136 5.09 -3.05 -10.48
C GLU A 136 4.04 -4.15 -10.32
N ARG A 137 3.78 -4.83 -11.43
CA ARG A 137 2.85 -5.96 -11.51
C ARG A 137 3.68 -7.18 -11.90
N ILE A 138 3.57 -8.23 -11.12
CA ILE A 138 4.28 -9.49 -11.30
C ILE A 138 3.22 -10.57 -11.54
N GLN A 139 3.52 -11.54 -12.40
CA GLN A 139 2.57 -12.60 -12.78
C GLN A 139 1.22 -12.01 -13.23
N ASP A 140 1.27 -11.06 -14.17
CA ASP A 140 0.10 -10.38 -14.74
C ASP A 140 -0.89 -9.79 -13.70
N GLY A 141 -0.38 -9.42 -12.53
CA GLY A 141 -1.14 -8.75 -11.48
C GLY A 141 -1.61 -9.66 -10.33
N GLU A 142 -1.20 -10.92 -10.28
CA GLU A 142 -1.31 -11.73 -9.06
C GLU A 142 -0.58 -11.07 -7.89
N ILE A 143 0.57 -10.44 -8.17
CA ILE A 143 1.31 -9.67 -7.19
C ILE A 143 1.45 -8.23 -7.70
N VAL A 144 1.11 -7.26 -6.85
CA VAL A 144 1.31 -5.84 -7.11
C VAL A 144 2.08 -5.22 -5.97
N GLN A 145 3.21 -4.60 -6.30
CA GLN A 145 4.04 -3.88 -5.35
C GLN A 145 4.16 -2.41 -5.76
N GLY A 146 4.23 -1.54 -4.77
CA GLY A 146 4.34 -0.11 -5.04
C GLY A 146 5.23 0.62 -4.06
N TRP A 147 5.90 1.65 -4.57
CA TRP A 147 6.69 2.61 -3.81
C TRP A 147 6.17 3.99 -4.08
N CYS A 148 5.82 4.70 -3.02
CA CYS A 148 5.23 6.03 -3.13
C CYS A 148 5.77 6.96 -2.04
N GLY A 149 5.91 8.24 -2.35
CA GLY A 149 6.57 9.17 -1.46
C GLY A 149 6.67 10.59 -2.00
N GLY A 150 7.22 11.50 -1.20
CA GLY A 150 7.40 12.91 -1.56
C GLY A 150 7.39 13.84 -0.36
N LEU A 151 7.02 15.11 -0.56
CA LEU A 151 6.83 16.05 0.54
C LEU A 151 5.48 15.80 1.23
N CYS A 152 5.45 14.77 2.08
CA CYS A 152 4.24 14.23 2.69
C CYS A 152 3.27 13.76 1.60
N GLY A 153 3.80 13.04 0.61
CA GLY A 153 3.08 12.52 -0.54
C GLY A 153 2.79 11.03 -0.41
N TRP A 154 1.73 10.58 -1.07
CA TRP A 154 1.32 9.18 -1.07
C TRP A 154 0.65 8.83 -2.40
N CYS A 155 0.45 7.55 -2.66
CA CYS A 155 -0.39 7.05 -3.74
C CYS A 155 -1.45 6.10 -3.18
N SER A 156 -2.57 5.98 -3.89
CA SER A 156 -3.62 5.02 -3.59
C SER A 156 -4.32 4.60 -4.87
N PRO A 157 -5.04 3.46 -4.88
CA PRO A 157 -5.87 3.07 -6.02
C PRO A 157 -6.91 4.15 -6.32
N GLN A 158 -7.04 4.55 -7.59
CA GLN A 158 -7.89 5.68 -7.99
C GLN A 158 -9.39 5.39 -7.78
N THR A 159 -9.81 4.20 -8.17
CA THR A 159 -11.19 3.73 -8.12
C THR A 159 -11.28 2.39 -7.40
N GLY A 160 -10.49 2.20 -6.33
CA GLY A 160 -10.35 0.90 -5.67
C GLY A 160 -9.52 -0.11 -6.47
N ILE A 161 -9.46 -1.35 -6.01
CA ILE A 161 -8.70 -2.43 -6.65
C ILE A 161 -9.67 -3.38 -7.33
N GLN A 162 -9.59 -3.44 -8.66
CA GLN A 162 -10.47 -4.23 -9.50
C GLN A 162 -9.78 -5.55 -9.88
N LEU A 163 -10.44 -6.68 -9.65
CA LEU A 163 -9.91 -8.02 -9.87
C LEU A 163 -10.44 -8.66 -11.16
N THR A 164 -9.67 -9.62 -11.66
CA THR A 164 -10.06 -10.57 -12.72
C THR A 164 -9.77 -11.99 -12.25
N VAL A 165 -10.47 -12.96 -12.82
CA VAL A 165 -10.21 -14.39 -12.60
C VAL A 165 -9.10 -14.84 -13.53
N LEU A 166 -8.18 -15.66 -13.00
CA LEU A 166 -7.16 -16.35 -13.79
C LEU A 166 -7.81 -17.53 -14.53
N SER A 167 -7.62 -17.58 -15.84
CA SER A 167 -8.14 -18.65 -16.72
C SER A 167 -7.22 -19.85 -16.76
#